data_AF-A0A956DPF5-F1
#
_entry.id   AF-A0A956DPF5-F1
#
_cell.length_a   1.000
_cell.length_b   1.000
_cell.length_c   1.000
_cell.angle_alpha   90.00
_cell.angle_beta   90.00
_cell.angle_gamma   90.00
#
_symmetry.space_group_name_H-M   'P 1'
#
loop_
_entity.id
_entity.type
_entity.pdbx_description
1 polymer ?
#
loop_
_entity_poly.entity_id
_entity_poly.type
_entity_poly.pdbx_seq_one_letter_code
_entity_poly.pdbx_strand_id
1 'polypeptide(L)'
;MGASVLLLVACGQKPPAEAPDPEPDLSSSDDPEPTPVETSDTTPEDDGPTGDDAPPPKPAADPGSDDIELTYRDCATIARAYGQAWLNDEKQTLDGKGLKKPQYDKMLAQLEEDSAGMEENYRSECDKTVGTAMLRSRLVCAVKAKTMARFDACLDGKAQ
;
A
#
# COMPACT_ATOMS: atom_id res chain seq x y z
N MET A 1 31.17 38.96 -28.18
CA MET A 1 30.52 40.29 -28.16
C MET A 1 29.05 40.07 -28.44
N GLY A 2 28.20 40.33 -27.45
CA GLY A 2 26.77 40.10 -27.49
C GLY A 2 26.22 40.41 -26.10
N ALA A 3 25.81 41.66 -25.93
CA ALA A 3 25.40 42.26 -24.66
C ALA A 3 23.92 42.00 -24.35
N SER A 4 23.62 41.91 -23.05
CA SER A 4 22.40 42.33 -22.33
C SER A 4 21.03 41.82 -22.84
N VAL A 5 20.10 41.39 -21.99
CA VAL A 5 19.33 42.26 -21.08
C VAL A 5 18.87 41.46 -19.86
N LEU A 6 19.14 42.01 -18.68
CA LEU A 6 18.52 41.72 -17.39
C LEU A 6 17.03 42.14 -17.42
N LEU A 7 16.13 41.22 -17.05
CA LEU A 7 14.76 41.55 -16.64
C LEU A 7 14.51 40.99 -15.24
N LEU A 8 14.73 41.85 -14.24
CA LEU A 8 14.19 41.73 -12.90
C LEU A 8 12.70 42.10 -12.96
N VAL A 9 11.81 41.16 -12.64
CA VAL A 9 10.45 41.48 -12.21
C VAL A 9 10.25 40.89 -10.83
N ALA A 10 10.38 41.75 -9.84
CA ALA A 10 9.88 41.55 -8.50
C ALA A 10 8.38 41.84 -8.51
N CYS A 11 7.57 40.85 -8.15
CA CYS A 11 6.21 41.07 -7.66
C CYS A 11 6.00 40.19 -6.43
N GLY A 12 6.12 40.82 -5.26
CA GLY A 12 5.59 40.26 -4.03
C GLY A 12 4.08 40.21 -4.10
N GLN A 13 3.50 39.04 -3.82
CA GLN A 13 2.12 38.92 -3.37
C GLN A 13 2.14 38.13 -2.07
N LYS A 14 1.86 38.86 -0.99
CA LYS A 14 1.56 38.33 0.34
C LYS A 14 0.18 37.67 0.25
N PRO A 15 0.00 36.39 0.60
CA PRO A 15 -1.33 35.81 0.70
C PRO A 15 -2.09 36.52 1.84
N PRO A 16 -3.37 36.88 1.65
CA PRO A 16 -4.21 37.33 2.74
C PRO A 16 -4.37 36.19 3.76
N ALA A 17 -4.26 36.57 5.03
CA ALA A 17 -4.58 35.70 6.16
C ALA A 17 -6.09 35.46 6.15
N GLU A 18 -6.53 34.24 5.87
CA GLU A 18 -7.87 33.80 6.25
C GLU A 18 -7.87 33.51 7.75
N ALA A 19 -8.77 34.21 8.43
CA ALA A 19 -9.04 34.13 9.84
C ALA A 19 -9.84 32.84 10.16
N PRO A 20 -9.91 32.43 11.44
CA PRO A 20 -10.23 31.06 11.84
C PRO A 20 -11.71 30.68 11.63
N ASP A 21 -11.88 29.40 11.29
CA ASP A 21 -13.17 28.68 11.25
C ASP A 21 -13.84 28.70 12.64
N PRO A 22 -15.11 29.11 12.76
CA PRO A 22 -15.85 29.05 14.02
C PRO A 22 -16.22 27.60 14.39
N GLU A 23 -16.20 27.36 15.69
CA GLU A 23 -16.31 26.10 16.42
C GLU A 23 -17.55 25.25 16.07
N PRO A 24 -17.48 23.91 16.20
CA PRO A 24 -18.61 23.02 15.99
C PRO A 24 -19.70 23.21 17.07
N ASP A 25 -20.92 23.39 16.58
CA ASP A 25 -22.16 23.50 17.35
C ASP A 25 -22.42 22.23 18.17
N LEU A 26 -22.55 22.41 19.49
CA LEU A 26 -23.04 21.41 20.43
C LEU A 26 -24.56 21.58 20.58
N SER A 27 -25.35 20.72 19.94
CA SER A 27 -26.71 20.35 20.38
C SER A 27 -27.22 19.18 19.53
N SER A 28 -27.25 17.97 20.09
CA SER A 28 -28.29 17.42 20.98
C SER A 28 -29.42 16.73 20.21
N SER A 29 -29.51 15.43 20.49
CA SER A 29 -30.71 14.59 20.59
C SER A 29 -31.70 14.58 19.42
N ASP A 30 -31.82 13.41 18.76
CA ASP A 30 -33.09 12.68 18.87
C ASP A 30 -32.88 11.17 18.66
N ASP A 31 -33.50 10.42 19.56
CA ASP A 31 -33.57 8.98 19.70
C ASP A 31 -34.68 8.44 18.78
N PRO A 32 -34.42 7.41 17.95
CA PRO A 32 -35.51 6.61 17.41
C PRO A 32 -35.64 5.29 18.18
N GLU A 33 -36.73 5.24 18.96
CA GLU A 33 -37.42 4.09 19.52
C GLU A 33 -37.48 2.87 18.56
N PRO A 34 -37.28 1.63 19.04
CA PRO A 34 -37.39 0.43 18.21
C PRO A 34 -38.85 0.02 18.02
N THR A 35 -39.32 0.00 16.78
CA THR A 35 -40.58 -0.68 16.42
C THR A 35 -40.34 -2.15 16.06
N PRO A 36 -41.17 -3.09 16.56
CA PRO A 36 -41.03 -4.50 16.23
C PRO A 36 -41.73 -4.81 14.91
N VAL A 37 -41.00 -5.33 13.94
CA VAL A 37 -41.56 -5.97 12.75
C VAL A 37 -41.51 -7.48 12.92
N GLU A 38 -42.62 -8.04 13.39
CA GLU A 38 -43.02 -9.39 12.99
C GLU A 38 -43.54 -9.33 11.56
N THR A 39 -43.02 -10.17 10.66
CA THR A 39 -43.85 -11.10 9.89
C THR A 39 -43.01 -12.02 9.00
N SER A 40 -43.43 -13.29 9.04
CA SER A 40 -43.49 -14.23 7.92
C SER A 40 -42.20 -14.81 7.36
N ASP A 41 -41.89 -15.99 7.89
CA ASP A 41 -41.69 -17.23 7.14
C ASP A 41 -41.94 -17.10 5.62
N THR A 42 -40.87 -17.19 4.83
CA THR A 42 -40.92 -17.60 3.43
C THR A 42 -39.63 -18.34 3.12
N THR A 43 -39.79 -19.65 3.00
CA THR A 43 -38.81 -20.59 2.44
C THR A 43 -38.40 -20.13 1.03
N PRO A 44 -37.11 -20.00 0.70
CA PRO A 44 -36.70 -19.96 -0.70
C PRO A 44 -36.67 -21.39 -1.22
N GLU A 45 -37.61 -21.67 -2.12
CA GLU A 45 -37.57 -22.86 -2.96
C GLU A 45 -36.32 -22.87 -3.84
N ASP A 46 -35.80 -24.07 -3.94
CA ASP A 46 -34.80 -24.58 -4.85
C ASP A 46 -35.26 -24.41 -6.31
N ASP A 47 -34.51 -23.65 -7.11
CA ASP A 47 -34.46 -23.81 -8.57
C ASP A 47 -33.13 -23.21 -9.09
N GLY A 48 -32.36 -24.04 -9.79
CA GLY A 48 -30.94 -23.84 -10.11
C GLY A 48 -30.59 -22.63 -11.01
N PRO A 49 -29.28 -22.48 -11.29
CA PRO A 49 -28.77 -23.24 -12.43
C PRO A 49 -27.48 -24.00 -12.10
N THR A 50 -27.40 -25.22 -12.63
CA THR A 50 -26.15 -25.94 -12.92
C THR A 50 -25.27 -25.08 -13.83
N GLY A 51 -24.47 -24.21 -13.22
CA GLY A 51 -23.29 -23.61 -13.81
C GLY A 51 -22.09 -24.40 -13.32
N ASP A 52 -21.67 -25.39 -14.10
CA ASP A 52 -20.36 -26.03 -13.98
C ASP A 52 -19.30 -25.00 -14.43
N ASP A 53 -19.08 -23.97 -13.61
CA ASP A 53 -17.94 -23.06 -13.72
C ASP A 53 -16.95 -23.50 -12.66
N ALA A 54 -16.48 -24.74 -12.80
CA ALA A 54 -15.32 -25.20 -12.07
C ALA A 54 -14.14 -24.29 -12.50
N PRO A 55 -13.47 -23.61 -11.56
CA PRO A 55 -12.29 -22.82 -11.91
C PRO A 55 -11.32 -23.71 -12.69
N PRO A 56 -10.68 -23.18 -13.76
CA PRO A 56 -9.81 -23.99 -14.60
C PRO A 56 -8.78 -24.71 -13.72
N PRO A 57 -8.49 -25.99 -14.00
CA PRO A 57 -7.56 -26.75 -13.19
C PRO A 57 -6.23 -25.99 -13.14
N LYS A 58 -5.82 -25.62 -11.91
CA LYS A 58 -4.49 -25.06 -11.67
C LYS A 58 -3.46 -25.96 -12.38
N PRO A 59 -2.52 -25.39 -13.16
CA PRO A 59 -1.44 -26.18 -13.74
C PRO A 59 -0.83 -27.05 -12.65
N ALA A 60 -0.74 -28.35 -12.89
CA ALA A 60 -0.12 -29.28 -11.96
C ALA A 60 1.29 -28.77 -11.67
N ALA A 61 1.59 -28.52 -10.40
CA ALA A 61 2.94 -28.17 -9.96
C ALA A 61 3.90 -29.25 -10.46
N ASP A 62 4.96 -28.83 -11.18
CA ASP A 62 6.01 -29.75 -11.61
C ASP A 62 6.65 -30.34 -10.34
N PRO A 63 6.62 -31.67 -10.14
CA PRO A 63 7.13 -32.29 -8.92
C PRO A 63 8.65 -32.12 -8.72
N GLY A 64 9.36 -31.48 -9.67
CA GLY A 64 10.75 -31.05 -9.54
C GLY A 64 10.97 -29.55 -9.31
N SER A 65 9.93 -28.71 -9.25
CA SER A 65 10.10 -27.27 -9.04
C SER A 65 10.02 -26.89 -7.56
N ASP A 66 10.94 -26.03 -7.10
CA ASP A 66 10.91 -25.39 -5.77
C ASP A 66 9.81 -24.32 -5.66
N ASP A 67 8.74 -24.47 -6.45
CA ASP A 67 7.61 -23.57 -6.49
C ASP A 67 6.75 -23.80 -5.26
N ILE A 68 6.38 -22.70 -4.61
CA ILE A 68 5.42 -22.70 -3.52
C ILE A 68 4.19 -21.91 -3.94
N GLU A 69 3.03 -22.36 -3.48
CA GLU A 69 1.79 -21.61 -3.65
C GLU A 69 1.77 -20.44 -2.65
N LEU A 70 1.55 -19.22 -3.15
CA LEU A 70 1.45 -18.02 -2.31
C LEU A 70 0.25 -18.11 -1.38
N THR A 71 0.48 -17.85 -0.11
CA THR A 71 -0.57 -17.72 0.91
C THR A 71 -0.75 -16.27 1.36
N TYR A 72 -1.88 -15.95 2.00
CA TYR A 72 -2.09 -14.64 2.66
C TYR A 72 -0.98 -14.30 3.66
N ARG A 73 -0.42 -15.32 4.34
CA ARG A 73 0.70 -15.13 5.28
C ARG A 73 1.99 -14.73 4.57
N ASP A 74 2.23 -15.31 3.39
CA ASP A 74 3.38 -14.94 2.57
C ASP A 74 3.22 -13.51 2.07
N CYS A 75 2.04 -13.14 1.57
CA CYS A 75 1.74 -11.77 1.15
C CYS A 75 1.94 -10.75 2.26
N ALA A 76 1.44 -11.02 3.48
CA ALA A 76 1.71 -10.15 4.63
C ALA A 76 3.21 -10.04 4.97
N THR A 77 3.99 -11.11 4.75
CA THR A 77 5.44 -11.11 5.02
C THR A 77 6.21 -10.35 3.96
N ILE A 78 5.87 -10.55 2.69
CA ILE A 78 6.47 -9.85 1.55
C ILE A 78 6.14 -8.36 1.60
N ALA A 79 4.90 -8.01 1.93
CA ALA A 79 4.46 -6.62 2.07
C ALA A 79 5.23 -5.84 3.15
N ARG A 80 5.47 -6.45 4.32
CA ARG A 80 6.33 -5.86 5.36
C ARG A 80 7.75 -5.59 4.84
N ALA A 81 8.32 -6.55 4.11
CA ALA A 81 9.65 -6.39 3.53
C ALA A 81 9.67 -5.27 2.46
N TYR A 82 8.60 -5.16 1.67
CA TYR A 82 8.42 -4.08 0.70
C TYR A 82 8.39 -2.70 1.37
N GLY A 83 7.54 -2.50 2.38
CA GLY A 83 7.46 -1.25 3.13
C GLY A 83 8.80 -0.85 3.78
N GLN A 84 9.51 -1.83 4.36
CA GLN A 84 10.85 -1.60 4.92
C GLN A 84 11.91 -1.25 3.86
N ALA A 85 11.90 -1.94 2.72
CA ALA A 85 12.82 -1.66 1.61
C ALA A 85 12.60 -0.25 1.06
N TRP A 86 11.34 0.17 0.92
CA TRP A 86 10.96 1.52 0.53
C TRP A 86 11.45 2.56 1.54
N LEU A 87 11.17 2.35 2.84
CA LEU A 87 11.60 3.25 3.90
C LEU A 87 13.12 3.43 3.93
N ASN A 88 13.88 2.35 3.71
CA ASN A 88 15.34 2.41 3.68
C ASN A 88 15.87 3.27 2.52
N ASP A 89 15.26 3.18 1.34
CA ASP A 89 15.67 3.96 0.18
C ASP A 89 15.33 5.46 0.37
N GLU A 90 14.15 5.76 0.91
CA GLU A 90 13.77 7.13 1.23
C GLU A 90 14.62 7.72 2.36
N LYS A 91 14.98 6.91 3.35
CA LYS A 91 15.88 7.33 4.43
C LYS A 91 17.27 7.66 3.90
N GLN A 92 17.83 6.87 2.98
CA GLN A 92 19.11 7.20 2.34
C GLN A 92 19.03 8.52 1.56
N THR A 93 17.91 8.75 0.88
CA THR A 93 17.64 10.03 0.21
C THR A 93 17.56 11.18 1.21
N LEU A 94 16.93 10.97 2.37
CA LEU A 94 16.81 11.95 3.44
C LEU A 94 18.18 12.28 4.08
N ASP A 95 18.99 11.26 4.36
CA ASP A 95 20.34 11.40 4.92
C ASP A 95 21.24 12.28 4.03
N GLY A 96 21.06 12.18 2.70
CA GLY A 96 21.78 13.00 1.73
C GLY A 96 21.39 14.49 1.71
N LYS A 97 20.30 14.90 2.36
CA LYS A 97 19.79 16.29 2.32
C LYS A 97 20.44 17.23 3.33
N GLY A 98 21.28 16.74 4.25
CA GLY A 98 21.99 17.59 5.21
C GLY A 98 21.06 18.38 6.15
N LEU A 99 19.92 17.80 6.51
CA LEU A 99 18.89 18.46 7.33
C LEU A 99 19.33 18.63 8.79
N LYS A 100 18.77 19.63 9.46
CA LYS A 100 18.91 19.77 10.92
C LYS A 100 18.08 18.69 11.62
N LYS A 101 18.55 18.23 12.80
CA LYS A 101 17.90 17.16 13.56
C LYS A 101 16.36 17.28 13.68
N PRO A 102 15.77 18.42 14.08
CA PRO A 102 14.32 18.51 14.20
C PRO A 102 13.55 18.34 12.88
N GLN A 103 14.14 18.77 11.77
CA GLN A 103 13.55 18.61 10.43
C GLN A 103 13.69 17.16 9.96
N TYR A 104 14.87 16.58 10.20
CA TYR A 104 15.14 15.18 9.90
C TYR A 104 14.16 14.26 10.63
N ASP A 105 14.00 14.44 11.95
CA ASP A 105 13.10 13.61 12.77
C ASP A 105 11.65 13.73 12.28
N LYS A 106 11.18 14.94 11.93
CA LYS A 106 9.83 15.15 11.39
C LYS A 106 9.64 14.42 10.04
N MET A 107 10.62 14.52 9.15
CA MET A 107 10.52 13.85 7.84
C MET A 107 10.63 12.33 7.98
N LEU A 108 11.48 11.84 8.88
CA LEU A 108 11.59 10.40 9.15
C LEU A 108 10.27 9.84 9.69
N ALA A 109 9.60 10.53 10.62
CA ALA A 109 8.30 10.11 11.12
C ALA A 109 7.23 10.04 10.01
N GLN A 110 7.23 11.00 9.08
CA GLN A 110 6.33 10.94 7.92
C GLN A 110 6.65 9.75 7.03
N LEU A 111 7.93 9.49 6.75
CA LEU A 111 8.31 8.32 5.94
C LEU A 111 7.93 6.99 6.61
N GLU A 112 8.02 6.90 7.94
CA GLU A 112 7.57 5.72 8.67
C GLU A 112 6.06 5.49 8.51
N GLU A 113 5.25 6.53 8.57
CA GLU A 113 3.80 6.47 8.29
C GLU A 113 3.52 6.07 6.83
N ASP A 114 4.17 6.73 5.87
CA ASP A 114 4.02 6.45 4.44
C ASP A 114 4.43 4.99 4.13
N SER A 115 5.45 4.46 4.80
CA SER A 115 5.91 3.08 4.63
C SER A 115 4.85 2.04 5.03
N ALA A 116 4.02 2.34 6.03
CA ALA A 116 2.90 1.49 6.42
C ALA A 116 1.81 1.49 5.33
N GLY A 117 1.54 2.65 4.72
CA GLY A 117 0.65 2.74 3.56
C GLY A 117 1.19 1.97 2.34
N MET A 118 2.50 2.02 2.10
CA MET A 118 3.15 1.24 1.05
C MET A 118 3.08 -0.27 1.30
N GLU A 119 3.25 -0.71 2.56
CA GLU A 119 3.02 -2.08 2.97
C GLU A 119 1.58 -2.53 2.69
N GLU A 120 0.58 -1.76 3.14
CA GLU A 120 -0.83 -2.11 2.97
C GLU A 120 -1.24 -2.18 1.50
N ASN A 121 -0.82 -1.20 0.70
CA ASN A 121 -1.07 -1.17 -0.73
C ASN A 121 -0.46 -2.40 -1.42
N TYR A 122 0.81 -2.72 -1.11
CA TYR A 122 1.46 -3.89 -1.69
C TYR A 122 0.76 -5.19 -1.26
N ARG A 123 0.35 -5.29 0.01
CA ARG A 123 -0.38 -6.44 0.53
C ARG A 123 -1.68 -6.65 -0.23
N SER A 124 -2.47 -5.59 -0.44
CA SER A 124 -3.72 -5.63 -1.18
C SER A 124 -3.53 -6.17 -2.60
N GLU A 125 -2.46 -5.76 -3.29
CA GLU A 125 -2.13 -6.28 -4.62
C GLU A 125 -1.63 -7.73 -4.56
N CYS A 126 -0.80 -8.07 -3.57
CA CYS A 126 -0.30 -9.44 -3.40
C CYS A 126 -1.44 -10.43 -3.11
N ASP A 127 -2.41 -10.05 -2.28
CA ASP A 127 -3.51 -10.90 -1.88
C ASP A 127 -4.36 -11.37 -3.09
N LYS A 128 -4.37 -10.59 -4.19
CA LYS A 128 -5.00 -10.96 -5.48
C LYS A 128 -4.27 -12.10 -6.21
N THR A 129 -3.03 -12.39 -5.83
CA THR A 129 -2.17 -13.42 -6.41
C THR A 129 -2.04 -14.65 -5.51
N VAL A 130 -2.73 -14.68 -4.37
CA VAL A 130 -2.79 -15.86 -3.51
C VAL A 130 -3.30 -17.06 -4.30
N GLY A 131 -2.66 -18.21 -4.10
CA GLY A 131 -2.94 -19.40 -4.88
C GLY A 131 -2.10 -19.56 -6.14
N THR A 132 -1.26 -18.57 -6.49
CA THR A 132 -0.32 -18.67 -7.61
C THR A 132 1.01 -19.29 -7.16
N ALA A 133 1.64 -20.04 -8.06
CA ALA A 133 2.95 -20.64 -7.83
C ALA A 133 4.08 -19.60 -7.98
N MET A 134 5.00 -19.55 -7.02
CA MET A 134 6.18 -18.71 -7.05
C MET A 134 7.40 -19.46 -6.49
N LEU A 135 8.57 -19.24 -7.10
CA LEU A 135 9.82 -19.84 -6.65
C LEU A 135 10.16 -19.39 -5.22
N ARG A 136 10.32 -20.37 -4.31
CA ARG A 136 10.69 -20.11 -2.91
C ARG A 136 11.96 -19.27 -2.78
N SER A 137 12.95 -19.49 -3.63
CA SER A 137 14.23 -18.77 -3.63
C SER A 137 14.03 -17.26 -3.87
N ARG A 138 13.10 -16.88 -4.75
CA ARG A 138 12.77 -15.48 -5.03
C ARG A 138 12.09 -14.80 -3.85
N LEU A 139 11.16 -15.50 -3.22
CA LEU A 139 10.48 -15.01 -2.01
C LEU A 139 11.45 -14.79 -0.86
N VAL A 140 12.34 -15.75 -0.60
CA VAL A 140 13.38 -15.61 0.43
C VAL A 140 14.34 -14.46 0.11
N CYS A 141 14.67 -14.27 -1.16
CA CYS A 141 15.48 -13.14 -1.61
C CYS A 141 14.77 -11.80 -1.34
N ALA A 142 13.50 -11.67 -1.76
CA ALA A 142 12.73 -10.45 -1.63
C ALA A 142 12.53 -10.03 -0.17
N VAL A 143 12.19 -10.99 0.70
CA VAL A 143 12.01 -10.73 2.14
C VAL A 143 13.30 -10.26 2.83
N LYS A 144 14.47 -10.62 2.28
CA LYS A 144 15.78 -10.19 2.79
C LYS A 144 16.32 -8.93 2.11
N ALA A 145 15.64 -8.43 1.08
CA ALA A 145 16.06 -7.24 0.37
C ALA A 145 15.94 -6.02 1.29
N LYS A 146 16.96 -5.16 1.26
CA LYS A 146 17.00 -3.93 2.05
C LYS A 146 16.63 -2.68 1.24
N THR A 147 16.57 -2.82 -0.07
CA THR A 147 16.31 -1.74 -1.04
C THR A 147 15.26 -2.22 -2.02
N MET A 148 14.47 -1.30 -2.55
CA MET A 148 13.42 -1.58 -3.54
C MET A 148 14.01 -2.23 -4.78
N ALA A 149 15.14 -1.70 -5.26
CA ALA A 149 15.83 -2.25 -6.42
C ALA A 149 16.21 -3.73 -6.24
N ARG A 150 16.67 -4.14 -5.06
CA ARG A 150 16.99 -5.56 -4.80
C ARG A 150 15.72 -6.39 -4.61
N PHE A 151 14.70 -5.83 -3.97
CA PHE A 151 13.41 -6.48 -3.79
C PHE A 151 12.79 -6.85 -5.14
N ASP A 152 12.70 -5.89 -6.06
CA ASP A 152 12.17 -6.09 -7.41
C ASP A 152 13.02 -7.09 -8.19
N ALA A 153 14.36 -6.95 -8.12
CA ALA A 153 15.26 -7.90 -8.75
C ALA A 153 15.07 -9.34 -8.25
N CYS A 154 14.72 -9.54 -6.97
CA CYS A 154 14.43 -10.86 -6.41
C CYS A 154 13.17 -11.46 -7.04
N LEU A 155 12.08 -10.70 -7.11
CA LEU A 155 10.81 -11.17 -7.69
C LEU A 155 10.92 -11.43 -9.20
N ASP A 156 11.67 -10.59 -9.90
CA ASP A 156 11.95 -10.72 -11.32
C ASP A 156 12.93 -11.87 -11.65
N GLY A 157 13.63 -12.42 -10.66
CA GLY A 157 14.70 -13.40 -10.88
C GLY A 157 15.99 -12.81 -11.46
N LYS A 158 16.19 -11.50 -11.34
CA LYS A 158 17.39 -10.76 -11.78
C LYS A 158 18.42 -10.61 -10.66
N ALA A 159 18.03 -10.89 -9.42
CA ALA A 159 18.87 -10.85 -8.23
C ALA A 159 19.74 -12.11 -8.12
N GLN A 160 20.65 -12.30 -9.08
CA GLN A 160 21.70 -13.32 -8.98
C GLN A 160 22.87 -12.81 -8.13
#